data_AF-A0AAV6Z4V5-F1
#
_entry.id   AF-A0AAV6Z4V5-F1
#
_cell.length_a   1.000
_cell.length_b   1.000
_cell.length_c   1.000
_cell.angle_alpha   90.00
_cell.angle_beta   90.00
_cell.angle_gamma   90.00
#
_symmetry.space_group_name_H-M   'P 1'
#
loop_
_entity.id
_entity.type
_entity.pdbx_description
1 polymer ?
#
loop_
_entity_poly.entity_id
_entity_poly.type
_entity_poly.pdbx_seq_one_letter_code
_entity_poly.pdbx_strand_id
1 'polypeptide(L)'
;MEGSCKGRRREPEGSLDCSSLEFEYNDSDHLSAELSELYSYTEEPDLILNRRCFEERFRLQGGEVRWITLDPAQHRTHVMRLLDELEVVVREKRLSAARAILYLAQGVFGECETESDVLRWSRYNCFLLYQTGTFAVFLELLNMEIANSQACSKALRKPALSLADSTELRVFLSVMYLLVENIRQQLPEDDTEWKTQRETFRSELAFPCNGEEPFAHLIFTMVTKFCSGHSPHFPMKKVLLLLWKVLLFTLGGFSELQSAKEQKRAEVGLPPLSEDCIQVVKNMKATAPPSYGIELGEPQKRGRRSRKDSLDLYNEKDPFKSEESTGAEEEETEDSENMMDTESDIQERDLMSQPLSALRSNMERVYFPKGLPWAPKVRYGNYCIIVSEKNVSVDL
;
A
#
# COMPACT_ATOMS: atom_id res chain seq x y z
N MET A 1 -30.18 64.21 32.99
CA MET A 1 -30.07 62.79 33.40
C MET A 1 -31.11 62.03 32.61
N GLU A 2 -30.86 60.96 31.90
CA GLU A 2 -29.70 60.18 31.51
C GLU A 2 -30.24 59.34 30.34
N GLY A 3 -29.46 59.20 29.27
CA GLY A 3 -29.89 58.49 28.07
C GLY A 3 -28.73 57.74 27.43
N SER A 4 -28.82 56.40 27.52
CA SER A 4 -28.49 55.39 26.50
C SER A 4 -27.07 55.23 25.92
N CYS A 5 -26.71 53.95 25.78
CA CYS A 5 -25.77 53.34 24.83
C CYS A 5 -24.25 53.52 25.03
N LYS A 6 -23.57 52.46 25.51
CA LYS A 6 -22.72 51.56 24.68
C LYS A 6 -21.87 50.64 25.57
N GLY A 7 -22.28 49.38 25.66
CA GLY A 7 -21.43 48.29 26.14
C GLY A 7 -21.56 47.13 25.16
N ARG A 8 -20.71 47.11 24.13
CA ARG A 8 -20.57 45.98 23.19
C ARG A 8 -20.24 44.73 24.00
N ARG A 9 -21.19 43.82 24.16
CA ARG A 9 -20.90 42.43 24.48
C ARG A 9 -20.15 41.87 23.27
N ARG A 10 -18.87 41.56 23.42
CA ARG A 10 -18.17 40.71 22.45
C ARG A 10 -18.80 39.34 22.56
N GLU A 11 -19.52 38.93 21.52
CA GLU A 11 -19.78 37.51 21.29
C GLU A 11 -18.42 36.80 21.22
N PRO A 12 -18.26 35.60 21.79
CA PRO A 12 -17.08 34.81 21.52
C PRO A 12 -17.02 34.61 19.99
N GLU A 13 -16.00 35.18 19.37
CA GLU A 13 -15.68 34.94 17.97
C GLU A 13 -15.78 33.44 17.72
N GLY A 14 -16.56 33.08 16.70
CA GLY A 14 -16.97 31.72 16.41
C GLY A 14 -15.84 30.75 16.61
N SER A 15 -16.17 29.61 17.22
CA SER A 15 -15.34 28.41 17.12
C SER A 15 -14.76 28.37 15.72
N LEU A 16 -13.44 28.36 15.62
CA LEU A 16 -12.74 28.14 14.35
C LEU A 16 -13.56 27.12 13.59
N ASP A 17 -14.25 27.58 12.54
CA ASP A 17 -14.92 26.72 11.60
C ASP A 17 -13.77 25.88 11.07
N CYS A 18 -13.60 24.70 11.66
CA CYS A 18 -12.77 23.67 11.10
C CYS A 18 -13.53 23.36 9.83
N SER A 19 -13.15 24.06 8.75
CA SER A 19 -13.71 23.93 7.41
C SER A 19 -13.82 22.44 7.21
N SER A 20 -15.06 21.96 7.13
CA SER A 20 -15.32 20.54 7.01
C SER A 20 -14.48 20.05 5.84
N LEU A 21 -13.45 19.26 6.13
CA LEU A 21 -12.68 18.60 5.08
C LEU A 21 -13.70 17.75 4.32
N GLU A 22 -13.97 18.17 3.08
CA GLU A 22 -14.82 17.42 2.18
C GLU A 22 -14.00 16.20 1.75
N PHE A 23 -14.21 15.10 2.46
CA PHE A 23 -13.55 13.82 2.18
C PHE A 23 -14.55 12.92 1.48
N GLU A 24 -14.22 12.51 0.26
CA GLU A 24 -15.02 11.55 -0.49
C GLU A 24 -14.56 10.12 -0.18
N TYR A 25 -15.37 9.38 0.57
CA TYR A 25 -15.09 7.97 0.89
C TYR A 25 -15.40 7.05 -0.30
N ASN A 26 -14.47 6.86 -1.22
CA ASN A 26 -14.62 5.91 -2.34
C ASN A 26 -13.57 4.78 -2.29
N ASP A 27 -13.82 3.72 -3.05
CA ASP A 27 -12.90 2.59 -3.21
C ASP A 27 -11.57 2.98 -3.87
N SER A 28 -11.61 3.96 -4.78
CA SER A 28 -10.45 4.52 -5.47
C SER A 28 -10.67 5.99 -5.81
N ASP A 29 -9.57 6.71 -6.00
CA ASP A 29 -9.56 8.12 -6.39
C ASP A 29 -9.29 8.26 -7.91
N HIS A 30 -9.18 9.51 -8.38
CA HIS A 30 -8.73 9.84 -9.72
C HIS A 30 -7.30 9.35 -9.97
N LEU A 31 -7.00 9.00 -11.22
CA LEU A 31 -5.72 8.39 -11.60
C LEU A 31 -4.50 9.24 -11.19
N SER A 32 -4.59 10.58 -11.21
CA SER A 32 -3.51 11.47 -10.78
C SER A 32 -3.22 11.39 -9.27
N ALA A 33 -4.26 11.26 -8.44
CA ALA A 33 -4.13 11.06 -7.00
C ALA A 33 -3.53 9.67 -6.69
N GLU A 34 -3.98 8.64 -7.40
CA GLU A 34 -3.45 7.27 -7.29
C GLU A 34 -1.94 7.20 -7.64
N LEU A 35 -1.51 7.90 -8.70
CA LEU A 35 -0.10 8.00 -9.06
C LEU A 35 0.71 8.80 -8.02
N SER A 36 0.12 9.85 -7.47
CA SER A 36 0.74 10.65 -6.39
C SER A 36 0.88 9.84 -5.10
N GLU A 37 -0.01 8.86 -4.87
CA GLU A 37 0.14 7.91 -3.78
C GLU A 37 1.19 6.85 -4.11
N LEU A 38 1.30 6.37 -5.35
CA LEU A 38 2.29 5.34 -5.72
C LEU A 38 3.75 5.79 -5.54
N TYR A 39 4.05 7.03 -5.93
CA TYR A 39 5.40 7.59 -5.93
C TYR A 39 5.62 8.58 -4.78
N SER A 40 6.86 8.69 -4.30
CA SER A 40 7.28 9.79 -3.43
C SER A 40 8.20 10.75 -4.17
N TYR A 41 8.30 12.01 -3.72
CA TYR A 41 9.22 13.00 -4.29
C TYR A 41 10.69 12.54 -4.28
N THR A 42 11.07 11.68 -3.35
CA THR A 42 12.41 11.06 -3.29
C THR A 42 12.70 10.10 -4.45
N GLU A 43 11.68 9.63 -5.17
CA GLU A 43 11.81 8.73 -6.33
C GLU A 43 11.94 9.49 -7.67
N GLU A 44 11.95 10.82 -7.67
CA GLU A 44 12.16 11.62 -8.89
C GLU A 44 13.42 11.21 -9.68
N PRO A 45 14.60 10.98 -9.05
CA PRO A 45 15.79 10.51 -9.78
C PRO A 45 15.58 9.15 -10.44
N ASP A 46 14.80 8.26 -9.83
CA ASP A 46 14.46 6.95 -10.38
C ASP A 46 13.58 7.11 -11.64
N LEU A 47 12.64 8.06 -11.67
CA LEU A 47 11.84 8.36 -12.87
C LEU A 47 12.70 8.82 -14.05
N ILE A 48 13.65 9.72 -13.80
CA ILE A 48 14.59 10.21 -14.82
C ILE A 48 15.47 9.06 -15.33
N LEU A 49 15.90 8.17 -14.43
CA LEU A 49 16.69 7.00 -14.79
C LEU A 49 15.89 6.00 -15.63
N ASN A 50 14.60 5.80 -15.35
CA ASN A 50 13.71 4.97 -16.17
C ASN A 50 13.63 5.49 -17.60
N ARG A 51 13.43 6.81 -17.74
CA ARG A 51 13.44 7.49 -19.04
C ARG A 51 14.75 7.26 -19.80
N ARG A 52 15.90 7.47 -19.14
CA ARG A 52 17.22 7.26 -19.77
C ARG A 52 17.40 5.83 -20.26
N CYS A 53 17.03 4.85 -19.43
CA CYS A 53 17.11 3.43 -19.82
C CYS A 53 16.29 3.14 -21.09
N PHE A 54 15.11 3.75 -21.23
CA PHE A 54 14.31 3.63 -22.45
C PHE A 54 14.96 4.32 -23.65
N GLU A 55 15.34 5.60 -23.52
CA GLU A 55 15.89 6.39 -24.62
C GLU A 55 17.17 5.78 -25.20
N GLU A 56 18.05 5.22 -24.36
CA GLU A 56 19.28 4.56 -24.80
C GLU A 56 19.01 3.37 -25.73
N ARG A 57 17.93 2.63 -25.49
CA ARG A 57 17.51 1.47 -26.30
C ARG A 57 16.72 1.89 -27.54
N PHE A 58 15.94 2.95 -27.39
CA PHE A 58 15.07 3.46 -28.45
C PHE A 58 15.87 4.15 -29.56
N ARG A 59 16.94 4.88 -29.20
CA ARG A 59 17.80 5.62 -30.14
C ARG A 59 18.69 4.74 -31.03
N LEU A 60 18.78 3.44 -30.79
CA LEU A 60 19.61 2.53 -31.60
C LEU A 60 19.08 2.30 -33.02
N GLN A 61 17.84 2.74 -33.34
CA GLN A 61 17.25 2.64 -34.67
C GLN A 61 17.23 3.98 -35.42
N GLY A 62 18.41 4.48 -35.80
CA GLY A 62 18.60 5.26 -37.04
C GLY A 62 17.80 6.55 -37.26
N GLY A 63 17.23 7.19 -36.23
CA GLY A 63 16.55 8.48 -36.35
C GLY A 63 15.97 8.96 -35.04
N GLU A 64 15.66 10.26 -34.95
CA GLU A 64 14.97 10.90 -33.83
C GLU A 64 13.45 10.60 -33.92
N VAL A 65 13.09 9.32 -33.87
CA VAL A 65 11.70 8.88 -33.85
C VAL A 65 11.18 9.04 -32.43
N ARG A 66 9.91 9.44 -32.29
CA ARG A 66 9.22 9.57 -31.00
C ARG A 66 8.29 8.39 -30.79
N TRP A 67 8.19 7.87 -29.56
CA TRP A 67 7.24 6.81 -29.21
C TRP A 67 5.83 7.18 -29.68
N ILE A 68 5.39 8.40 -29.39
CA ILE A 68 4.03 8.87 -29.71
C ILE A 68 3.71 8.91 -31.22
N THR A 69 4.72 8.79 -32.08
CA THR A 69 4.58 8.82 -33.55
C THR A 69 4.62 7.45 -34.21
N LEU A 70 4.93 6.40 -33.45
CA LEU A 70 5.03 5.04 -33.97
C LEU A 70 3.65 4.45 -34.26
N ASP A 71 3.63 3.49 -35.18
CA ASP A 71 2.45 2.68 -35.41
C ASP A 71 2.28 1.59 -34.31
N PRO A 72 1.07 1.03 -34.13
CA PRO A 72 0.84 -0.01 -33.12
C PRO A 72 1.67 -1.30 -33.31
N ALA A 73 2.10 -1.61 -34.54
CA ALA A 73 2.91 -2.79 -34.81
C ALA A 73 4.36 -2.57 -34.34
N GLN A 74 4.91 -1.39 -34.59
CA GLN A 74 6.20 -0.93 -34.11
C GLN A 74 6.21 -0.91 -32.58
N HIS A 75 5.17 -0.37 -31.94
CA HIS A 75 5.03 -0.42 -30.48
C HIS A 75 5.18 -1.85 -29.94
N ARG A 76 4.45 -2.82 -30.52
CA ARG A 76 4.55 -4.24 -30.15
C ARG A 76 5.96 -4.79 -30.34
N THR A 77 6.59 -4.52 -31.49
CA THR A 77 7.96 -4.97 -31.77
C THR A 77 8.99 -4.37 -30.80
N HIS A 78 8.80 -3.13 -30.36
CA HIS A 78 9.67 -2.52 -29.35
C HIS A 78 9.47 -3.16 -27.97
N VAL A 79 8.21 -3.39 -27.57
CA VAL A 79 7.93 -4.06 -26.28
C VAL A 79 8.47 -5.49 -26.26
N MET A 80 8.27 -6.27 -27.33
CA MET A 80 8.81 -7.63 -27.43
C MET A 80 10.34 -7.65 -27.29
N ARG A 81 11.05 -6.72 -27.92
CA ARG A 81 12.51 -6.57 -27.75
C ARG A 81 12.91 -6.27 -26.31
N LEU A 82 12.14 -5.43 -25.60
CA LEU A 82 12.40 -5.15 -24.18
C LEU A 82 12.16 -6.39 -23.30
N LEU A 83 11.16 -7.21 -23.63
CA LEU A 83 10.92 -8.48 -22.93
C LEU A 83 12.06 -9.47 -23.16
N ASP A 84 12.60 -9.58 -24.37
CA ASP A 84 13.78 -10.41 -24.65
C ASP A 84 15.00 -9.97 -23.79
N GLU A 85 15.17 -8.67 -23.56
CA GLU A 85 16.24 -8.15 -22.69
C GLU A 85 16.04 -8.49 -21.19
N LEU A 86 14.82 -8.82 -20.76
CA LEU A 86 14.57 -9.26 -19.39
C LEU A 86 15.11 -10.68 -19.12
N GLU A 87 15.29 -11.49 -20.15
CA GLU A 87 15.81 -12.87 -20.05
C GLU A 87 17.35 -12.90 -19.86
N VAL A 88 18.01 -11.76 -19.92
CA VAL A 88 19.47 -11.66 -19.76
C VAL A 88 19.92 -12.01 -18.34
N VAL A 89 20.97 -12.83 -18.26
CA VAL A 89 21.56 -13.29 -16.98
C VAL A 89 22.10 -12.13 -16.13
N VAL A 90 22.64 -11.09 -16.78
CA VAL A 90 23.23 -9.92 -16.12
C VAL A 90 22.15 -9.07 -15.44
N ARG A 91 22.14 -9.06 -14.09
CA ARG A 91 21.17 -8.35 -13.24
C ARG A 91 20.98 -6.89 -13.63
N GLU A 92 22.07 -6.14 -13.82
CA GLU A 92 22.01 -4.71 -14.16
C GLU A 92 21.32 -4.45 -15.52
N LYS A 93 21.59 -5.29 -16.52
CA LYS A 93 20.96 -5.17 -17.84
C LYS A 93 19.46 -5.45 -17.76
N ARG A 94 19.09 -6.51 -17.02
CA ARG A 94 17.69 -6.86 -16.77
C ARG A 94 16.93 -5.76 -16.03
N LEU A 95 17.51 -5.21 -14.95
CA LEU A 95 16.92 -4.07 -14.24
C LEU A 95 16.78 -2.85 -15.16
N SER A 96 17.77 -2.56 -15.98
CA SER A 96 17.72 -1.46 -16.94
C SER A 96 16.59 -1.65 -17.99
N ALA A 97 16.36 -2.87 -18.48
CA ALA A 97 15.22 -3.18 -19.34
C ALA A 97 13.87 -3.06 -18.61
N ALA A 98 13.79 -3.56 -17.36
CA ALA A 98 12.59 -3.42 -16.53
C ALA A 98 12.24 -1.94 -16.25
N ARG A 99 13.26 -1.09 -16.06
CA ARG A 99 13.10 0.36 -15.92
C ARG A 99 12.59 1.01 -17.20
N ALA A 100 13.03 0.56 -18.38
CA ALA A 100 12.51 1.04 -19.66
C ALA A 100 11.01 0.67 -19.83
N ILE A 101 10.62 -0.53 -19.42
CA ILE A 101 9.21 -0.95 -19.40
C ILE A 101 8.40 -0.12 -18.40
N LEU A 102 8.95 0.17 -17.22
CA LEU A 102 8.32 1.05 -16.25
C LEU A 102 8.10 2.45 -16.81
N TYR A 103 9.05 3.01 -17.55
CA TYR A 103 8.87 4.30 -18.23
C TYR A 103 7.72 4.30 -19.24
N LEU A 104 7.56 3.21 -20.00
CA LEU A 104 6.40 3.04 -20.89
C LEU A 104 5.09 3.03 -20.09
N ALA A 105 5.02 2.23 -19.02
CA ALA A 105 3.85 2.17 -18.15
C ALA A 105 3.55 3.53 -17.48
N GLN A 106 4.56 4.35 -17.23
CA GLN A 106 4.43 5.72 -16.70
C GLN A 106 3.92 6.75 -17.73
N GLY A 107 3.69 6.32 -18.99
CA GLY A 107 3.08 7.16 -20.01
C GLY A 107 4.04 8.05 -20.79
N VAL A 108 5.33 7.70 -20.84
CA VAL A 108 6.32 8.39 -21.70
C VAL A 108 6.29 9.91 -21.48
N PHE A 109 6.28 10.32 -20.21
CA PHE A 109 6.11 11.72 -19.82
C PHE A 109 7.17 12.67 -20.40
N GLY A 110 8.29 12.15 -20.90
CA GLY A 110 9.33 12.93 -21.55
C GLY A 110 8.97 13.41 -22.97
N GLU A 111 7.95 12.83 -23.59
CA GLU A 111 7.47 13.15 -24.93
C GLU A 111 6.09 13.83 -24.94
N CYS A 112 5.42 13.92 -23.78
CA CYS A 112 4.08 14.49 -23.64
C CYS A 112 4.12 15.98 -23.27
N GLU A 113 3.13 16.74 -23.73
CA GLU A 113 3.00 18.18 -23.43
C GLU A 113 2.05 18.45 -22.25
N THR A 114 1.05 17.59 -22.05
CA THR A 114 0.03 17.75 -21.01
C THR A 114 -0.06 16.53 -20.08
N GLU A 115 -0.52 16.72 -18.85
CA GLU A 115 -0.78 15.62 -17.90
C GLU A 115 -1.79 14.61 -18.47
N SER A 116 -2.84 15.10 -19.12
CA SER A 116 -3.85 14.26 -19.77
C SER A 116 -3.24 13.33 -20.82
N ASP A 117 -2.25 13.80 -21.58
CA ASP A 117 -1.54 12.96 -22.56
C ASP A 117 -0.72 11.86 -21.87
N VAL A 118 -0.05 12.18 -20.75
CA VAL A 118 0.70 11.19 -19.96
C VAL A 118 -0.23 10.09 -19.47
N LEU A 119 -1.38 10.45 -18.91
CA LEU A 119 -2.37 9.49 -18.42
C LEU A 119 -2.93 8.63 -19.56
N ARG A 120 -3.22 9.24 -20.72
CA ARG A 120 -3.68 8.53 -21.92
C ARG A 120 -2.65 7.52 -22.43
N TRP A 121 -1.39 7.93 -22.54
CA TRP A 121 -0.31 7.06 -22.98
C TRP A 121 0.03 5.99 -21.96
N SER A 122 -0.03 6.29 -20.66
CA SER A 122 0.14 5.31 -19.58
C SER A 122 -0.88 4.19 -19.72
N ARG A 123 -2.15 4.54 -19.92
CA ARG A 123 -3.24 3.58 -20.13
C ARG A 123 -3.04 2.75 -21.40
N TYR A 124 -2.81 3.40 -22.55
CA TYR A 124 -2.58 2.72 -23.82
C TYR A 124 -1.40 1.73 -23.71
N ASN A 125 -0.28 2.18 -23.14
CA ASN A 125 0.92 1.36 -22.97
C ASN A 125 0.65 0.18 -22.02
N CYS A 126 -0.14 0.35 -20.96
CA CYS A 126 -0.48 -0.76 -20.06
C CYS A 126 -1.29 -1.86 -20.76
N PHE A 127 -2.27 -1.50 -21.59
CA PHE A 127 -2.99 -2.50 -22.41
C PHE A 127 -2.07 -3.20 -23.41
N LEU A 128 -1.17 -2.45 -24.06
CA LEU A 128 -0.16 -3.01 -24.97
C LEU A 128 0.77 -3.99 -24.25
N LEU A 129 1.33 -3.59 -23.10
CA LEU A 129 2.22 -4.40 -22.27
C LEU A 129 1.53 -5.71 -21.84
N TYR A 130 0.27 -5.61 -21.36
CA TYR A 130 -0.53 -6.78 -21.04
C TYR A 130 -0.70 -7.72 -22.24
N GLN A 131 -1.07 -7.17 -23.41
CA GLN A 131 -1.26 -7.95 -24.63
C GLN A 131 0.02 -8.66 -25.11
N THR A 132 1.20 -8.12 -24.79
CA THR A 132 2.49 -8.75 -25.09
C THR A 132 2.97 -9.74 -24.01
N GLY A 133 2.19 -9.98 -22.96
CA GLY A 133 2.54 -10.93 -21.90
C GLY A 133 3.47 -10.35 -20.81
N THR A 134 3.64 -9.02 -20.73
CA THR A 134 4.52 -8.39 -19.75
C THR A 134 4.17 -8.76 -18.31
N PHE A 135 2.89 -8.91 -17.97
CA PHE A 135 2.48 -9.24 -16.61
C PHE A 135 3.05 -10.59 -16.14
N ALA A 136 2.99 -11.62 -16.99
CA ALA A 136 3.51 -12.95 -16.68
C ALA A 136 5.03 -12.92 -16.46
N VAL A 137 5.77 -12.25 -17.34
CA VAL A 137 7.23 -12.09 -17.20
C VAL A 137 7.58 -11.37 -15.89
N PHE A 138 6.87 -10.29 -15.54
CA PHE A 138 7.13 -9.57 -14.29
C PHE A 138 6.73 -10.38 -13.05
N LEU A 139 5.70 -11.23 -13.13
CA LEU A 139 5.34 -12.15 -12.06
C LEU A 139 6.46 -13.17 -11.78
N GLU A 140 7.05 -13.74 -12.83
CA GLU A 140 8.20 -14.63 -12.71
C GLU A 140 9.42 -13.92 -12.10
N LEU A 141 9.74 -12.72 -12.59
CA LEU A 141 10.83 -11.90 -12.05
C LEU A 141 10.62 -11.52 -10.58
N LEU A 142 9.38 -11.20 -10.19
CA LEU A 142 9.03 -10.91 -8.80
C LEU A 142 9.26 -12.14 -7.92
N ASN A 143 8.77 -13.31 -8.34
CA ASN A 143 8.97 -14.56 -7.61
C ASN A 143 10.46 -14.90 -7.46
N MET A 144 11.23 -14.74 -8.54
CA MET A 144 12.67 -14.95 -8.52
C MET A 144 13.36 -14.00 -7.52
N GLU A 145 13.02 -12.71 -7.51
CA GLU A 145 13.67 -11.74 -6.62
C GLU A 145 13.25 -11.90 -5.16
N ILE A 146 12.01 -12.33 -4.89
CA ILE A 146 11.56 -12.74 -3.55
C ILE A 146 12.39 -13.93 -3.06
N ALA A 147 12.59 -14.95 -3.88
CA ALA A 147 13.38 -16.13 -3.52
C ALA A 147 14.87 -15.79 -3.31
N ASN A 148 15.44 -14.97 -4.19
CA ASN A 148 16.83 -14.53 -4.13
C ASN A 148 17.12 -13.72 -2.86
N SER A 149 16.23 -12.76 -2.52
CA SER A 149 16.30 -11.99 -1.28
C SER A 149 16.36 -12.89 -0.03
N GLN A 150 15.57 -13.97 -0.02
CA GLN A 150 15.54 -14.93 1.08
C GLN A 150 16.83 -15.76 1.16
N ALA A 151 17.36 -16.19 0.00
CA ALA A 151 18.62 -16.92 -0.06
C ALA A 151 19.79 -16.05 0.46
N CYS A 152 19.87 -14.78 0.05
CA CYS A 152 20.88 -13.84 0.53
C CYS A 152 20.79 -13.60 2.05
N SER A 153 19.58 -13.42 2.59
CA SER A 153 19.36 -13.26 4.03
C SER A 153 19.87 -14.47 4.83
N LYS A 154 19.55 -15.70 4.38
CA LYS A 154 19.99 -16.95 5.02
C LYS A 154 21.50 -17.17 4.91
N ALA A 155 22.10 -16.90 3.76
CA ALA A 155 23.51 -17.20 3.49
C ALA A 155 24.47 -16.21 4.16
N LEU A 156 24.12 -14.92 4.20
CA LEU A 156 25.06 -13.87 4.60
C LEU A 156 24.99 -13.53 6.08
N ARG A 157 24.02 -14.06 6.85
CA ARG A 157 23.70 -13.62 8.24
C ARG A 157 23.75 -12.10 8.39
N LYS A 158 23.45 -11.36 7.32
CA LYS A 158 23.54 -9.90 7.28
C LYS A 158 22.28 -9.38 7.99
N PRO A 159 22.40 -8.69 9.13
CA PRO A 159 21.25 -8.30 9.92
C PRO A 159 20.40 -7.18 9.29
N ALA A 160 20.88 -6.52 8.23
CA ALA A 160 20.21 -5.38 7.62
C ALA A 160 20.30 -5.43 6.09
N LEU A 161 19.29 -5.97 5.43
CA LEU A 161 18.99 -5.62 4.04
C LEU A 161 18.25 -4.29 4.07
N SER A 162 18.79 -3.28 3.36
CA SER A 162 18.23 -1.93 3.32
C SER A 162 17.08 -1.84 2.31
N LEU A 163 16.17 -0.88 2.50
CA LEU A 163 15.18 -0.51 1.48
C LEU A 163 15.85 -0.04 0.16
N ALA A 164 17.08 0.48 0.24
CA ALA A 164 17.86 0.85 -0.95
C ALA A 164 18.21 -0.37 -1.81
N ASP A 165 18.38 -1.54 -1.18
CA ASP A 165 18.74 -2.79 -1.85
C ASP A 165 17.56 -3.41 -2.62
N SER A 166 16.32 -2.98 -2.34
CA SER A 166 15.09 -3.53 -2.95
C SER A 166 14.63 -2.80 -4.22
N THR A 167 15.56 -2.17 -4.94
CA THR A 167 15.27 -1.40 -6.16
C THR A 167 14.58 -2.23 -7.25
N GLU A 168 14.97 -3.50 -7.45
CA GLU A 168 14.28 -4.38 -8.41
C GLU A 168 12.82 -4.64 -7.99
N LEU A 169 12.57 -4.93 -6.70
CA LEU A 169 11.22 -5.10 -6.18
C LEU A 169 10.37 -3.84 -6.36
N ARG A 170 10.94 -2.65 -6.11
CA ARG A 170 10.24 -1.38 -6.35
C ARG A 170 9.83 -1.22 -7.80
N VAL A 171 10.74 -1.50 -8.75
CA VAL A 171 10.46 -1.42 -10.19
C VAL A 171 9.39 -2.43 -10.60
N PHE A 172 9.51 -3.69 -10.19
CA PHE A 172 8.56 -4.74 -10.56
C PHE A 172 7.15 -4.47 -10.02
N LEU A 173 7.05 -4.12 -8.73
CA LEU A 173 5.78 -3.80 -8.09
C LEU A 173 5.15 -2.55 -8.70
N SER A 174 5.94 -1.54 -9.10
CA SER A 174 5.44 -0.37 -9.81
C SER A 174 4.87 -0.70 -11.19
N VAL A 175 5.54 -1.55 -11.98
CA VAL A 175 5.00 -2.00 -13.29
C VAL A 175 3.69 -2.75 -13.08
N MET A 176 3.67 -3.71 -12.15
CA MET A 176 2.46 -4.50 -11.87
C MET A 176 1.32 -3.64 -11.34
N TYR A 177 1.60 -2.65 -10.48
CA TYR A 177 0.60 -1.68 -10.02
C TYR A 177 0.03 -0.88 -11.18
N LEU A 178 0.86 -0.32 -12.06
CA LEU A 178 0.39 0.48 -13.18
C LEU A 178 -0.44 -0.35 -14.18
N LEU A 179 -0.07 -1.60 -14.42
CA LEU A 179 -0.86 -2.53 -15.23
C LEU A 179 -2.23 -2.76 -14.63
N VAL A 180 -2.29 -3.14 -13.34
CA VAL A 180 -3.55 -3.40 -12.63
C VAL A 180 -4.40 -2.12 -12.55
N GLU A 181 -3.81 -0.98 -12.21
CA GLU A 181 -4.52 0.29 -12.08
C GLU A 181 -5.13 0.74 -13.39
N ASN A 182 -4.33 0.85 -14.45
CA ASN A 182 -4.81 1.34 -15.74
C ASN A 182 -5.84 0.40 -16.38
N ILE A 183 -5.63 -0.92 -16.30
CA ILE A 183 -6.53 -1.89 -16.91
C ILE A 183 -7.81 -2.06 -16.09
N ARG A 184 -7.80 -1.89 -14.76
CA ARG A 184 -9.02 -1.95 -13.93
C ARG A 184 -9.99 -0.80 -14.22
N GLN A 185 -9.50 0.40 -14.54
CA GLN A 185 -10.31 1.62 -14.69
C GLN A 185 -11.19 1.60 -15.94
N GLN A 186 -12.51 1.55 -15.80
CA GLN A 186 -13.45 1.43 -16.93
C GLN A 186 -13.77 2.82 -17.51
N LEU A 187 -13.59 3.01 -18.82
CA LEU A 187 -14.02 4.23 -19.50
C LEU A 187 -15.16 3.92 -20.50
N PRO A 188 -16.13 4.84 -20.68
CA PRO A 188 -17.19 4.67 -21.66
C PRO A 188 -16.67 4.50 -23.10
N GLU A 189 -15.54 5.14 -23.40
CA GLU A 189 -14.88 5.16 -24.71
C GLU A 189 -14.07 3.89 -25.00
N ASP A 190 -13.99 2.93 -24.07
CA ASP A 190 -13.20 1.72 -24.26
C ASP A 190 -13.73 0.86 -25.42
N ASP A 191 -12.82 0.47 -26.31
CA ASP A 191 -13.08 -0.47 -27.38
C ASP A 191 -13.43 -1.86 -26.85
N THR A 192 -14.08 -2.66 -27.70
CA THR A 192 -14.46 -4.04 -27.37
C THR A 192 -13.24 -4.90 -27.03
N GLU A 193 -12.11 -4.70 -27.70
CA GLU A 193 -10.85 -5.41 -27.41
C GLU A 193 -10.37 -5.12 -25.98
N TRP A 194 -10.34 -3.85 -25.56
CA TRP A 194 -9.92 -3.47 -24.21
C TRP A 194 -10.86 -3.99 -23.13
N LYS A 195 -12.18 -4.02 -23.41
CA LYS A 195 -13.17 -4.64 -22.52
C LYS A 195 -12.90 -6.15 -22.36
N THR A 196 -12.63 -6.86 -23.45
CA THR A 196 -12.29 -8.29 -23.40
C THR A 196 -10.96 -8.55 -22.69
N GLN A 197 -9.92 -7.76 -22.97
CA GLN A 197 -8.62 -7.87 -22.31
C GLN A 197 -8.73 -7.63 -20.80
N ARG A 198 -9.52 -6.64 -20.38
CA ARG A 198 -9.79 -6.35 -18.97
C ARG A 198 -10.44 -7.53 -18.25
N GLU A 199 -11.51 -8.10 -18.81
CA GLU A 199 -12.18 -9.26 -18.19
C GLU A 199 -11.29 -10.51 -18.17
N THR A 200 -10.46 -10.68 -19.21
CA THR A 200 -9.46 -11.75 -19.25
C THR A 200 -8.44 -11.55 -18.14
N PHE A 201 -7.86 -10.35 -18.03
CA PHE A 201 -6.88 -10.04 -17.00
C PHE A 201 -7.45 -10.17 -15.58
N ARG A 202 -8.69 -9.70 -15.38
CA ARG A 202 -9.43 -9.88 -14.12
C ARG A 202 -9.55 -11.35 -13.74
N SER A 203 -9.91 -12.19 -14.72
CA SER A 203 -10.06 -13.63 -14.52
C SER A 203 -8.71 -14.31 -14.22
N GLU A 204 -7.65 -13.92 -14.92
CA GLU A 204 -6.29 -14.43 -14.69
C GLU A 204 -5.78 -14.10 -13.27
N LEU A 205 -6.03 -12.88 -12.78
CA LEU A 205 -5.64 -12.48 -11.42
C LEU A 205 -6.42 -13.23 -10.33
N ALA A 206 -7.71 -13.51 -10.57
CA ALA A 206 -8.59 -14.17 -9.61
C ALA A 206 -8.45 -15.70 -9.62
N PHE A 207 -8.29 -16.29 -10.81
CA PHE A 207 -8.29 -17.74 -11.04
C PHE A 207 -7.20 -18.11 -12.07
N PRO A 208 -5.93 -18.23 -11.64
CA PRO A 208 -4.85 -18.61 -12.53
C PRO A 208 -5.12 -19.97 -13.20
N CYS A 209 -4.93 -20.06 -14.51
CA CYS A 209 -5.30 -21.25 -15.30
C CYS A 209 -4.55 -22.54 -14.92
N ASN A 210 -3.44 -22.44 -14.17
CA ASN A 210 -2.52 -23.55 -13.89
C ASN A 210 -2.64 -24.14 -12.47
N GLY A 211 -3.71 -23.84 -11.73
CA GLY A 211 -3.89 -24.29 -10.35
C GLY A 211 -2.96 -23.58 -9.34
N GLU A 212 -2.35 -22.47 -9.76
CA GLU A 212 -1.62 -21.57 -8.90
C GLU A 212 -2.58 -20.75 -8.03
N GLU A 213 -2.10 -20.29 -6.88
CA GLU A 213 -2.89 -19.45 -5.99
C GLU A 213 -3.13 -18.07 -6.65
N PRO A 214 -4.29 -17.42 -6.36
CA PRO A 214 -4.59 -16.10 -6.91
C PRO A 214 -3.45 -15.11 -6.66
N PHE A 215 -3.24 -14.14 -7.56
CA PHE A 215 -2.13 -13.19 -7.41
C PHE A 215 -2.16 -12.43 -6.06
N ALA A 216 -3.36 -12.15 -5.54
CA ALA A 216 -3.54 -11.57 -4.22
C ALA A 216 -2.87 -12.40 -3.09
N HIS A 217 -2.85 -13.73 -3.21
CA HIS A 217 -2.20 -14.62 -2.24
C HIS A 217 -0.69 -14.37 -2.16
N LEU A 218 -0.02 -14.22 -3.30
CA LEU A 218 1.41 -13.89 -3.36
C LEU A 218 1.69 -12.57 -2.64
N ILE A 219 0.88 -11.54 -2.92
CA ILE A 219 1.03 -10.23 -2.31
C ILE A 219 0.74 -10.28 -0.79
N PHE A 220 -0.29 -10.99 -0.34
CA PHE A 220 -0.52 -11.26 1.08
C PHE A 220 0.66 -11.96 1.73
N THR A 221 1.25 -12.95 1.05
CA THR A 221 2.46 -13.62 1.55
C THR A 221 3.62 -12.65 1.74
N MET A 222 3.78 -11.65 0.86
CA MET A 222 4.79 -10.58 1.05
C MET A 222 4.49 -9.76 2.32
N VAL A 223 3.23 -9.39 2.55
CA VAL A 223 2.79 -8.66 3.76
C VAL A 223 3.09 -9.49 5.02
N THR A 224 2.70 -10.76 5.06
CA THR A 224 2.94 -11.65 6.21
C THR A 224 4.43 -11.83 6.50
N LYS A 225 5.27 -11.98 5.46
CA LYS A 225 6.73 -12.08 5.60
C LYS A 225 7.35 -10.80 6.16
N PHE A 226 6.84 -9.64 5.76
CA PHE A 226 7.28 -8.37 6.33
C PHE A 226 6.84 -8.20 7.79
N CYS A 227 5.56 -8.45 8.10
CA CYS A 227 5.02 -8.31 9.47
C CYS A 227 5.70 -9.25 10.47
N SER A 228 6.19 -10.41 10.00
CA SER A 228 6.96 -11.36 10.81
C SER A 228 8.45 -11.05 10.90
N GLY A 229 8.92 -9.95 10.29
CA GLY A 229 10.31 -9.52 10.31
C GLY A 229 11.26 -10.31 9.40
N HIS A 230 10.76 -11.29 8.62
CA HIS A 230 11.59 -12.11 7.73
C HIS A 230 12.05 -11.37 6.47
N SER A 231 11.37 -10.29 6.09
CA SER A 231 11.69 -9.53 4.87
C SER A 231 11.42 -8.03 5.07
N PRO A 232 12.21 -7.34 5.92
CA PRO A 232 12.01 -5.92 6.24
C PRO A 232 12.33 -4.99 5.07
N HIS A 233 13.04 -5.47 4.05
CA HIS A 233 13.44 -4.71 2.86
C HIS A 233 12.33 -4.55 1.82
N PHE A 234 11.20 -5.25 1.97
CA PHE A 234 10.08 -5.14 1.03
C PHE A 234 9.51 -3.72 1.02
N PRO A 235 9.27 -3.13 -0.16
CA PRO A 235 8.70 -1.78 -0.27
C PRO A 235 7.20 -1.81 0.04
N MET A 236 6.87 -1.84 1.34
CA MET A 236 5.53 -2.17 1.82
C MET A 236 4.43 -1.24 1.30
N LYS A 237 4.74 0.04 1.09
CA LYS A 237 3.81 0.98 0.44
C LYS A 237 3.32 0.44 -0.91
N LYS A 238 4.23 0.05 -1.81
CA LYS A 238 3.89 -0.47 -3.14
C LYS A 238 3.21 -1.84 -3.07
N VAL A 239 3.61 -2.70 -2.12
CA VAL A 239 2.95 -3.99 -1.86
C VAL A 239 1.49 -3.81 -1.44
N LEU A 240 1.22 -2.92 -0.47
CA LEU A 240 -0.14 -2.66 0.03
C LEU A 240 -1.02 -1.99 -1.01
N LEU A 241 -0.48 -1.02 -1.74
CA LEU A 241 -1.20 -0.36 -2.83
C LEU A 241 -1.57 -1.35 -3.93
N LEU A 242 -0.62 -2.20 -4.37
CA LEU A 242 -0.89 -3.25 -5.35
C LEU A 242 -1.94 -4.23 -4.83
N LEU A 243 -1.82 -4.68 -3.57
CA LEU A 243 -2.79 -5.58 -2.94
C LEU A 243 -4.20 -4.99 -3.01
N TRP A 244 -4.35 -3.72 -2.60
CA TRP A 244 -5.61 -3.01 -2.62
C TRP A 244 -6.22 -3.00 -4.03
N LYS A 245 -5.42 -2.63 -5.05
CA LYS A 245 -5.91 -2.59 -6.44
C LYS A 245 -6.27 -3.97 -7.00
N VAL A 246 -5.51 -5.01 -6.66
CA VAL A 246 -5.81 -6.39 -7.07
C VAL A 246 -7.12 -6.87 -6.42
N LEU A 247 -7.34 -6.58 -5.13
CA LEU A 247 -8.58 -6.93 -4.44
C LEU A 247 -9.78 -6.21 -5.05
N LEU A 248 -9.67 -4.90 -5.29
CA LEU A 248 -10.73 -4.14 -5.95
C LEU A 248 -11.02 -4.65 -7.36
N PHE A 249 -9.98 -4.99 -8.12
CA PHE A 249 -10.17 -5.46 -9.48
C PHE A 249 -10.84 -6.84 -9.52
N THR A 250 -10.42 -7.76 -8.65
CA THR A 250 -10.93 -9.14 -8.66
C THR A 250 -12.27 -9.27 -7.94
N LEU A 251 -12.38 -8.73 -6.73
CA LEU A 251 -13.54 -8.89 -5.84
C LEU A 251 -14.58 -7.76 -5.96
N GLY A 252 -14.25 -6.65 -6.61
CA GLY A 252 -15.10 -5.47 -6.68
C GLY A 252 -14.94 -4.55 -5.47
N GLY A 253 -15.58 -3.38 -5.55
CA GLY A 253 -15.60 -2.39 -4.48
C GLY A 253 -16.73 -2.61 -3.49
N PHE A 254 -16.95 -1.60 -2.66
CA PHE A 254 -17.98 -1.59 -1.64
C PHE A 254 -19.40 -1.76 -2.21
N SER A 255 -19.69 -1.15 -3.36
CA SER A 255 -21.02 -1.21 -3.99
C SER A 255 -21.33 -2.61 -4.56
N GLU A 256 -20.36 -3.22 -5.24
CA GLU A 256 -20.47 -4.58 -5.77
C GLU A 256 -20.62 -5.60 -4.63
N LEU A 257 -19.87 -5.41 -3.53
CA LEU A 257 -19.98 -6.26 -2.35
C LEU A 257 -21.36 -6.18 -1.70
N GLN A 258 -21.93 -4.98 -1.56
CA GLN A 258 -23.28 -4.79 -1.03
C GLN A 258 -24.33 -5.48 -1.91
N SER A 259 -24.24 -5.25 -3.23
CA SER A 259 -25.14 -5.87 -4.22
C SER A 259 -25.07 -7.40 -4.17
N ALA A 260 -23.86 -7.96 -4.10
CA ALA A 260 -23.65 -9.40 -4.00
C ALA A 260 -24.20 -9.99 -2.70
N LYS A 261 -24.07 -9.27 -1.57
CA LYS A 261 -24.66 -9.69 -0.28
C LYS A 261 -26.18 -9.72 -0.35
N GLU A 262 -26.80 -8.68 -0.90
CA GLU A 262 -28.26 -8.61 -1.05
C GLU A 262 -28.79 -9.70 -1.97
N GLN A 263 -28.12 -9.94 -3.10
CA GLN A 263 -28.45 -11.03 -4.01
C GLN A 263 -28.40 -12.39 -3.31
N LYS A 264 -27.31 -12.69 -2.59
CA LYS A 264 -27.16 -13.96 -1.86
C LYS A 264 -28.20 -14.12 -0.74
N ARG A 265 -28.61 -13.02 -0.09
CA ARG A 265 -29.69 -13.05 0.91
C ARG A 265 -31.03 -13.36 0.27
N ALA A 266 -31.34 -12.75 -0.87
CA ALA A 266 -32.56 -13.02 -1.63
C ALA A 266 -32.62 -14.49 -2.09
N GLU A 267 -31.51 -15.05 -2.57
CA GLU A 267 -31.40 -16.47 -2.97
C GLU A 267 -31.71 -17.44 -1.81
N VAL A 268 -31.39 -17.06 -0.57
CA VAL A 268 -31.60 -17.89 0.64
C VAL A 268 -32.87 -17.48 1.40
N GLY A 269 -33.67 -16.54 0.87
CA GLY A 269 -34.92 -16.08 1.48
C GLY A 269 -34.74 -15.24 2.75
N LEU A 270 -33.57 -14.64 2.95
CA LEU A 270 -33.31 -13.72 4.05
C LEU A 270 -33.82 -12.31 3.72
N PRO A 271 -34.27 -11.53 4.73
CA PRO A 271 -34.71 -10.15 4.51
C PRO A 271 -33.55 -9.28 3.99
N PRO A 272 -33.83 -8.18 3.27
CA PRO A 272 -32.79 -7.26 2.81
C PRO A 272 -32.01 -6.67 4.00
N LEU A 273 -30.80 -6.17 3.72
CA LEU A 273 -30.01 -5.47 4.74
C LEU A 273 -30.73 -4.17 5.11
N SER A 274 -30.84 -3.90 6.41
CA SER A 274 -31.55 -2.72 6.91
C SER A 274 -30.74 -1.43 6.75
N GLU A 275 -29.41 -1.55 6.73
CA GLU A 275 -28.48 -0.42 6.67
C GLU A 275 -27.36 -0.72 5.67
N ASP A 276 -27.01 0.31 4.89
CA ASP A 276 -25.80 0.32 4.10
C ASP A 276 -24.71 1.03 4.93
N CYS A 277 -23.81 0.25 5.52
CA CYS A 277 -22.73 0.79 6.35
C CYS A 277 -21.83 1.79 5.60
N ILE A 278 -21.70 1.67 4.27
CA ILE A 278 -20.88 2.58 3.46
C ILE A 278 -21.57 3.93 3.34
N GLN A 279 -22.88 3.95 3.08
CA GLN A 279 -23.67 5.19 3.09
C GLN A 279 -23.66 5.84 4.47
N VAL A 280 -23.72 5.05 5.54
CA VAL A 280 -23.60 5.56 6.90
C VAL A 280 -22.25 6.24 7.10
N VAL A 281 -21.13 5.57 6.76
CA VAL A 281 -19.77 6.13 6.90
C VAL A 281 -19.55 7.36 6.03
N LYS A 282 -20.05 7.37 4.79
CA LYS A 282 -20.00 8.55 3.89
C LYS A 282 -20.65 9.79 4.51
N ASN A 283 -21.71 9.58 5.28
CA ASN A 283 -22.45 10.66 5.94
C ASN A 283 -21.94 10.93 7.37
N MET A 284 -20.97 10.17 7.87
CA MET A 284 -20.36 10.45 9.16
C MET A 284 -19.47 11.69 9.05
N LYS A 285 -19.74 12.68 9.90
CA LYS A 285 -18.89 13.87 10.00
C LYS A 285 -17.50 13.42 10.46
N ALA A 286 -16.46 13.86 9.73
CA ALA A 286 -15.08 13.68 10.14
C ALA A 286 -14.91 14.16 11.59
N THR A 287 -14.71 13.22 12.50
CA THR A 287 -14.59 13.52 13.92
C THR A 287 -13.11 13.79 14.16
N ALA A 288 -12.74 15.04 14.37
CA ALA A 288 -11.42 15.34 14.92
C ALA A 288 -11.29 14.58 16.26
N PRO A 289 -10.12 14.02 16.59
CA PRO A 289 -9.88 13.46 17.91
C PRO A 289 -10.32 14.49 18.95
N PRO A 290 -11.04 14.09 20.02
CA PRO A 290 -11.43 15.04 21.05
C PRO A 290 -10.16 15.74 21.53
N SER A 291 -10.12 17.07 21.36
CA SER A 291 -9.13 17.91 22.02
C SER A 291 -9.40 17.79 23.51
N TYR A 292 -8.84 16.78 24.16
CA TYR A 292 -8.95 16.62 25.60
C TYR A 292 -8.43 17.89 26.24
N GLY A 293 -9.36 18.61 26.89
CA GLY A 293 -9.11 19.88 27.53
C GLY A 293 -8.02 19.75 28.58
N ILE A 294 -6.96 20.52 28.41
CA ILE A 294 -6.13 20.98 29.51
C ILE A 294 -6.96 22.04 30.27
N GLU A 295 -7.97 21.58 31.00
CA GLU A 295 -8.67 22.36 32.03
C GLU A 295 -8.70 21.51 33.31
N LEU A 296 -7.54 21.44 33.98
CA LEU A 296 -7.46 21.05 35.38
C LEU A 296 -6.70 22.15 36.12
N GLY A 297 -7.50 22.94 36.85
CA GLY A 297 -7.20 23.80 37.99
C GLY A 297 -5.78 24.34 38.19
N GLU A 298 -5.66 25.67 38.22
CA GLU A 298 -4.59 26.33 38.97
C GLU A 298 -4.56 25.83 40.42
N PRO A 299 -3.36 25.60 40.97
CA PRO A 299 -2.93 26.53 41.99
C PRO A 299 -1.54 27.14 41.71
N GLN A 300 -1.41 28.38 42.15
CA GLN A 300 -0.24 29.25 42.09
C GLN A 300 1.11 28.59 42.46
N LYS A 301 2.09 28.88 41.60
CA LYS A 301 3.52 29.17 41.88
C LYS A 301 4.39 28.04 42.45
N ARG A 302 5.20 27.46 41.57
CA ARG A 302 6.68 27.56 41.62
C ARG A 302 7.28 27.21 40.26
N GLY A 303 8.05 28.15 39.71
CA GLY A 303 8.53 28.09 38.33
C GLY A 303 9.59 27.03 38.07
N ARG A 304 9.49 26.36 36.92
CA ARG A 304 10.62 25.96 36.09
C ARG A 304 10.14 25.60 34.69
N ARG A 305 10.53 26.45 33.74
CA ARG A 305 10.69 26.27 32.28
C ARG A 305 9.66 25.38 31.55
N SER A 306 8.79 26.07 30.82
CA SER A 306 7.96 25.55 29.72
C SER A 306 8.78 24.66 28.79
N ARG A 307 8.44 23.37 28.75
CA ARG A 307 8.93 22.45 27.71
C ARG A 307 7.94 22.58 26.56
N LYS A 308 8.36 23.30 25.53
CA LYS A 308 7.71 23.35 24.23
C LYS A 308 7.65 21.91 23.72
N ASP A 309 6.47 21.32 23.60
CA ASP A 309 6.28 20.05 22.90
C ASP A 309 6.57 20.30 21.42
N SER A 310 7.83 20.10 21.05
CA SER A 310 8.27 20.07 19.67
C SER A 310 8.15 18.64 19.18
N LEU A 311 7.48 18.47 18.05
CA LEU A 311 7.39 17.26 17.23
C LEU A 311 8.76 16.83 16.65
N ASP A 312 9.86 17.11 17.37
CA ASP A 312 11.24 16.91 16.94
C ASP A 312 11.89 15.69 17.61
N LEU A 313 11.31 15.15 18.69
CA LEU A 313 11.92 14.05 19.44
C LEU A 313 11.84 12.68 18.72
N TYR A 314 11.04 12.57 17.65
CA TYR A 314 11.04 11.39 16.77
C TYR A 314 12.06 11.47 15.64
N ASN A 315 12.73 12.62 15.45
CA ASN A 315 13.68 12.85 14.35
C ASN A 315 15.16 12.69 14.76
N GLU A 316 15.45 12.50 16.05
CA GLU A 316 16.83 12.39 16.59
C GLU A 316 17.37 10.96 16.71
N LYS A 317 16.58 9.94 16.35
CA LYS A 317 17.06 8.54 16.29
C LYS A 317 17.08 8.02 14.85
N ASP A 318 17.61 8.84 13.94
CA ASP A 318 18.06 8.35 12.65
C ASP A 318 19.51 7.86 12.78
N PRO A 319 19.78 6.53 12.67
CA PRO A 319 21.12 5.98 12.74
C PRO A 319 22.03 6.34 11.56
N PHE A 320 21.54 7.13 10.58
CA PHE A 320 22.24 7.39 9.31
C PHE A 320 22.59 8.86 9.05
N LYS A 321 22.57 9.73 10.07
CA LYS A 321 23.27 11.03 9.94
C LYS A 321 24.78 10.80 10.01
N SER A 322 25.41 10.82 8.83
CA SER A 322 26.85 10.89 8.63
C SER A 322 27.41 12.19 9.22
N GLU A 323 28.06 12.10 10.37
CA GLU A 323 28.96 13.14 10.87
C GLU A 323 30.24 13.09 10.01
N GLU A 324 30.38 14.03 9.08
CA GLU A 324 31.69 14.34 8.48
C GLU A 324 32.08 15.79 8.79
N SER A 325 33.32 15.92 9.30
CA SER A 325 34.15 17.11 9.43
C SER A 325 33.95 18.04 10.65
N THR A 326 34.64 17.74 11.75
CA THR A 326 35.62 18.70 12.34
C THR A 326 36.74 17.90 13.03
N GLY A 327 38.01 18.25 12.71
CA GLY A 327 39.16 17.36 12.85
C GLY A 327 39.95 17.36 14.16
N ALA A 328 40.93 16.44 14.15
CA ALA A 328 42.22 16.35 14.83
C ALA A 328 42.26 16.51 16.37
N GLU A 329 42.66 15.43 17.06
CA GLU A 329 44.04 15.22 17.54
C GLU A 329 44.18 13.80 18.12
N GLU A 330 45.38 13.23 17.95
CA GLU A 330 45.82 11.87 18.30
C GLU A 330 45.97 11.69 19.82
N GLU A 331 45.77 10.47 20.33
CA GLU A 331 46.78 9.78 21.16
C GLU A 331 46.36 8.33 21.47
N GLU A 332 47.34 7.44 21.32
CA GLU A 332 47.29 5.99 21.56
C GLU A 332 47.24 5.65 23.06
N THR A 333 46.70 4.48 23.41
CA THR A 333 47.26 3.64 24.50
C THR A 333 46.71 2.21 24.43
N GLU A 334 47.63 1.25 24.52
CA GLU A 334 47.44 -0.19 24.46
C GLU A 334 46.88 -0.82 25.77
N ASP A 335 46.23 -1.97 25.58
CA ASP A 335 46.14 -3.19 26.42
C ASP A 335 45.66 -3.16 27.88
N SER A 336 44.60 -3.96 28.14
CA SER A 336 44.61 -5.03 29.16
C SER A 336 43.39 -5.95 29.06
N GLU A 337 43.67 -7.25 29.14
CA GLU A 337 42.79 -8.41 28.95
C GLU A 337 41.81 -8.71 30.11
N ASN A 338 40.89 -9.64 29.82
CA ASN A 338 40.08 -10.52 30.69
C ASN A 338 38.74 -10.02 31.27
N MET A 339 37.63 -10.53 30.70
CA MET A 339 36.59 -11.16 31.53
C MET A 339 35.83 -12.27 30.78
N MET A 340 35.72 -13.39 31.49
CA MET A 340 35.22 -14.73 31.17
C MET A 340 33.78 -14.85 30.64
N ASP A 341 33.61 -15.79 29.71
CA ASP A 341 32.54 -16.77 29.50
C ASP A 341 31.16 -16.55 30.14
N THR A 342 30.12 -16.56 29.29
CA THR A 342 28.91 -17.36 29.57
C THR A 342 28.23 -17.77 28.25
N GLU A 343 28.58 -18.95 27.75
CA GLU A 343 27.73 -19.70 26.83
C GLU A 343 26.44 -20.12 27.57
N SER A 344 25.29 -19.99 26.89
CA SER A 344 24.08 -20.73 27.25
C SER A 344 23.52 -21.35 25.98
N ASP A 345 23.87 -22.62 25.82
CA ASP A 345 23.23 -23.63 24.99
C ASP A 345 21.71 -23.65 25.25
N ILE A 346 20.89 -23.47 24.21
CA ILE A 346 19.50 -23.95 24.23
C ILE A 346 19.30 -24.83 23.00
N GLN A 347 19.33 -26.13 23.29
CA GLN A 347 19.15 -27.27 22.40
C GLN A 347 17.94 -27.14 21.47
N GLU A 348 18.20 -27.46 20.20
CA GLU A 348 17.23 -27.94 19.22
C GLU A 348 16.41 -29.08 19.82
N ARG A 349 15.08 -28.92 19.86
CA ARG A 349 14.15 -30.03 20.10
C ARG A 349 13.39 -30.33 18.83
N ASP A 350 13.91 -31.33 18.15
CA ASP A 350 13.28 -32.10 17.09
C ASP A 350 11.91 -32.65 17.55
N LEU A 351 10.86 -32.33 16.80
CA LEU A 351 9.53 -32.96 16.89
C LEU A 351 8.97 -33.12 15.48
N MET A 352 9.60 -34.00 14.70
CA MET A 352 8.95 -34.64 13.56
C MET A 352 8.26 -35.94 14.00
N SER A 353 7.07 -36.17 13.44
CA SER A 353 6.33 -37.44 13.29
C SER A 353 5.07 -37.62 14.14
N GLN A 354 3.90 -37.26 13.60
CA GLN A 354 2.70 -38.10 13.70
C GLN A 354 1.88 -38.07 12.38
N PRO A 355 1.23 -39.17 11.98
CA PRO A 355 0.65 -39.34 10.65
C PRO A 355 -0.76 -38.75 10.53
N LEU A 356 -1.07 -38.29 9.32
CA LEU A 356 -2.39 -37.86 8.85
C LEU A 356 -3.40 -39.01 8.86
N SER A 357 -4.14 -39.19 9.96
CA SER A 357 -5.36 -40.00 9.96
C SER A 357 -6.19 -39.81 11.23
N ALA A 358 -7.09 -38.82 11.23
CA ALA A 358 -8.41 -38.83 11.89
C ALA A 358 -9.08 -37.44 11.88
N LEU A 359 -9.45 -36.92 10.70
CA LEU A 359 -10.45 -35.85 10.64
C LEU A 359 -11.84 -36.47 10.52
N ARG A 360 -12.38 -36.99 11.64
CA ARG A 360 -13.83 -37.18 11.76
C ARG A 360 -14.40 -35.88 12.31
N SER A 361 -15.17 -35.19 11.47
CA SER A 361 -15.89 -33.97 11.81
C SER A 361 -16.93 -34.25 12.89
N ASN A 362 -16.60 -33.98 14.15
CA ASN A 362 -17.59 -33.78 15.19
C ASN A 362 -18.06 -32.33 15.09
N MET A 363 -19.28 -32.10 14.64
CA MET A 363 -19.96 -30.81 14.77
C MET A 363 -20.30 -30.58 16.24
N GLU A 364 -19.33 -30.12 17.03
CA GLU A 364 -19.62 -29.52 18.33
C GLU A 364 -20.15 -28.11 18.13
N ARG A 365 -21.32 -27.84 18.72
CA ARG A 365 -21.95 -26.51 18.75
C ARG A 365 -20.96 -25.50 19.30
N VAL A 366 -20.56 -24.55 18.45
CA VAL A 366 -19.77 -23.39 18.86
C VAL A 366 -20.63 -22.52 19.78
N TYR A 367 -20.33 -22.53 21.07
CA TYR A 367 -20.86 -21.56 22.02
C TYR A 367 -20.00 -20.29 21.95
N PHE A 368 -20.59 -19.18 21.51
CA PHE A 368 -19.94 -17.88 21.64
C PHE A 368 -20.02 -17.42 23.09
N PRO A 369 -18.89 -17.18 23.79
CA PRO A 369 -18.94 -16.56 25.09
C PRO A 369 -19.54 -15.15 24.98
N LYS A 370 -20.45 -14.80 25.89
CA LYS A 370 -20.98 -13.44 26.00
C LYS A 370 -19.88 -12.52 26.52
N GLY A 371 -19.16 -11.86 25.61
CA GLY A 371 -18.16 -10.85 25.94
C GLY A 371 -17.01 -10.81 24.94
N LEU A 372 -16.44 -9.62 24.75
CA LEU A 372 -15.23 -9.44 23.94
C LEU A 372 -14.05 -10.17 24.61
N PRO A 373 -13.09 -10.71 23.84
CA PRO A 373 -11.94 -11.47 24.36
C PRO A 373 -10.91 -10.60 25.11
N TRP A 374 -11.21 -9.32 25.34
CA TRP A 374 -10.41 -8.39 26.13
C TRP A 374 -11.28 -7.64 27.14
N ALA A 375 -10.70 -7.33 28.30
CA ALA A 375 -11.35 -6.47 29.29
C ALA A 375 -11.42 -5.02 28.77
N PRO A 376 -12.61 -4.38 28.76
CA PRO A 376 -12.74 -2.96 28.39
C PRO A 376 -11.92 -2.09 29.34
N LYS A 377 -11.01 -1.26 28.82
CA LYS A 377 -10.20 -0.30 29.60
C LYS A 377 -10.98 0.95 30.03
N VAL A 378 -12.27 0.82 30.32
CA VAL A 378 -13.12 1.95 30.75
C VAL A 378 -13.47 1.76 32.22
N ARG A 379 -12.88 2.60 33.08
CA ARG A 379 -13.26 2.68 34.49
C ARG A 379 -14.59 3.44 34.59
N TYR A 380 -15.48 2.95 35.44
CA TYR A 380 -16.82 3.50 35.70
C TYR A 380 -16.78 5.03 35.91
N GLY A 381 -17.59 5.73 35.11
CA GLY A 381 -17.77 7.17 35.21
C GLY A 381 -17.73 7.85 33.85
N ASN A 382 -18.73 7.58 33.01
CA ASN A 382 -19.41 8.53 32.12
C ASN A 382 -20.45 7.76 31.32
N TYR A 383 -21.71 8.04 31.63
CA TYR A 383 -22.87 7.47 30.97
C TYR A 383 -22.91 7.95 29.51
N CYS A 384 -23.11 7.03 28.57
CA CYS A 384 -23.95 7.30 27.43
C CYS A 384 -24.82 6.07 27.16
N ILE A 385 -26.11 6.32 27.29
CA ILE A 385 -27.23 5.39 27.14
C ILE A 385 -27.31 5.04 25.66
N ILE A 386 -27.14 3.75 25.30
CA ILE A 386 -27.78 3.22 24.10
C ILE A 386 -29.13 2.69 24.55
N VAL A 387 -30.17 3.47 24.27
CA VAL A 387 -31.56 3.00 24.32
C VAL A 387 -31.70 1.93 23.25
N SER A 388 -31.75 0.67 23.66
CA SER A 388 -32.29 -0.40 22.83
C SER A 388 -33.76 -0.55 23.24
N GLU A 389 -34.66 0.15 22.56
CA GLU A 389 -36.08 -0.21 22.57
C GLU A 389 -36.24 -1.59 21.91
N LYS A 390 -36.71 -2.56 22.68
CA LYS A 390 -37.58 -3.66 22.24
C LYS A 390 -38.08 -4.38 23.49
N ASN A 391 -39.36 -4.18 23.80
CA ASN A 391 -40.28 -5.27 24.08
C ASN A 391 -41.71 -4.72 24.18
N VAL A 392 -42.46 -4.89 23.09
CA VAL A 392 -43.91 -5.06 23.14
C VAL A 392 -44.15 -6.42 23.78
N SER A 393 -44.68 -6.42 24.99
CA SER A 393 -45.37 -7.58 25.55
C SER A 393 -46.85 -7.23 25.63
N VAL A 394 -47.64 -8.02 24.90
CA VAL A 394 -49.08 -8.11 25.04
C VAL A 394 -49.34 -8.93 26.29
N ASP A 395 -49.94 -8.32 27.31
CA ASP A 395 -50.54 -9.03 28.44
C ASP A 395 -52.06 -9.11 28.24
N LEU A 396 -52.64 -10.25 28.63
CA LEU A 396 -54.07 -10.44 28.88
C LEU A 396 -54.47 -9.70 30.16
#